data_AF-A0A954K9J0-F1
#
_entry.id   AF-A0A954K9J0-F1
#
_cell.length_a   1.000
_cell.length_b   1.000
_cell.length_c   1.000
_cell.angle_alpha   90.00
_cell.angle_beta   90.00
_cell.angle_gamma   90.00
#
_symmetry.space_group_name_H-M   'P 1'
#
loop_
_entity.id
_entity.type
_entity.pdbx_description
1 polymer ?
#
loop_
_entity_poly.entity_id
_entity_poly.type
_entity_poly.pdbx_seq_one_letter_code
_entity_poly.pdbx_strand_id
1 'polypeptide(L)'
;MSNKLFLCFSFVVLLNTASTQAADTWTGFRGTGSNISTAANLPLNWSPAQGIRWKQTVPGYGQSSPVVWKDSIFVTSIEGPQQEKCFIHAYGLADGKLLW
;
A
#
# COMPACT_ATOMS: atom_id res chain seq x y z
N MET A 1 -58.02 3.24 23.74
CA MET A 1 -57.37 4.36 23.02
C MET A 1 -56.05 4.63 23.74
N SER A 2 -54.96 3.97 23.29
CA SER A 2 -53.79 4.56 22.60
C SER A 2 -52.95 5.48 23.52
N ASN A 3 -51.63 5.34 23.71
CA ASN A 3 -50.59 4.72 22.90
C ASN A 3 -49.44 4.23 23.80
N LYS A 4 -48.92 3.03 23.50
CA LYS A 4 -47.61 2.57 23.96
C LYS A 4 -46.56 3.36 23.19
N LEU A 5 -45.85 4.25 23.87
CA LEU A 5 -44.72 4.99 23.31
C LEU A 5 -43.52 4.03 23.20
N PHE A 6 -43.46 3.29 22.09
CA PHE A 6 -42.26 2.56 21.71
C PHE A 6 -41.17 3.58 21.39
N LEU A 7 -40.19 3.70 22.30
CA LEU A 7 -38.94 4.42 22.05
C LEU A 7 -38.18 3.64 20.96
N CYS A 8 -38.35 4.05 19.70
CA CYS A 8 -37.62 3.49 18.58
C CYS A 8 -36.13 3.81 18.73
N PHE A 9 -35.35 2.74 18.89
CA PHE A 9 -33.90 2.66 18.97
C PHE A 9 -33.30 3.04 17.61
N SER A 10 -33.15 4.33 17.30
CA SER A 10 -32.45 4.75 16.08
C SER A 10 -30.94 4.78 16.31
N PHE A 11 -30.33 3.59 16.30
CA PHE A 11 -28.89 3.43 16.12
C PHE A 11 -28.58 3.65 14.63
N VAL A 12 -28.32 4.91 14.25
CA VAL A 12 -27.88 5.25 12.89
C VAL A 12 -26.43 4.80 12.75
N VAL A 13 -26.24 3.60 12.19
CA VAL A 13 -24.93 3.14 11.72
C VAL A 13 -24.61 3.92 10.46
N LEU A 14 -23.76 4.95 10.59
CA LEU A 14 -23.08 5.56 9.46
C LEU A 14 -22.11 4.52 8.89
N LEU A 15 -22.55 3.75 7.90
CA LEU A 15 -21.65 2.98 7.06
C LEU A 15 -20.77 3.98 6.29
N ASN A 16 -19.58 4.24 6.83
CA ASN A 16 -18.49 4.81 6.05
C ASN A 16 -18.16 3.79 4.96
N THR A 17 -18.79 3.92 3.80
CA THR A 17 -18.31 3.32 2.57
C THR A 17 -17.04 4.06 2.20
N ALA A 18 -15.93 3.72 2.86
CA ALA A 18 -14.61 4.08 2.41
C ALA A 18 -14.49 3.49 1.00
N SER A 19 -14.71 4.32 0.00
CA SER A 19 -14.43 3.99 -1.38
C SER A 19 -12.94 3.66 -1.43
N THR A 20 -12.62 2.37 -1.43
CA THR A 20 -11.28 1.90 -1.78
C THR A 20 -11.08 2.28 -3.23
N GLN A 21 -10.59 3.49 -3.46
CA GLN A 21 -10.04 3.86 -4.75
C GLN A 21 -9.01 2.79 -5.05
N ALA A 22 -9.28 1.97 -6.07
CA ALA A 22 -8.34 0.95 -6.49
C ALA A 22 -7.03 1.68 -6.78
N ALA A 23 -6.01 1.41 -5.96
CA ALA A 23 -4.69 1.96 -6.22
C ALA A 23 -4.27 1.53 -7.62
N ASP A 24 -3.77 2.48 -8.41
CA ASP A 24 -3.21 2.17 -9.72
C ASP A 24 -2.19 1.05 -9.54
N THR A 25 -2.48 -0.08 -10.20
CA THR A 25 -1.70 -1.29 -10.05
C THR A 25 -0.45 -1.18 -10.92
N TRP A 26 0.70 -1.56 -10.37
CA TRP A 26 1.99 -1.57 -11.06
C TRP A 26 2.55 -2.99 -11.02
N THR A 27 2.14 -3.81 -11.98
CA THR A 27 2.30 -5.28 -11.93
C THR A 27 3.73 -5.80 -12.15
N GLY A 28 4.68 -4.95 -12.51
CA GLY A 28 6.01 -5.40 -12.89
C GLY A 28 6.99 -4.27 -13.22
N PHE A 29 8.17 -4.65 -13.70
CA PHE A 29 9.10 -3.69 -14.27
C PHE A 29 8.39 -2.90 -15.37
N ARG A 30 8.43 -1.56 -15.28
CA ARG A 30 7.74 -0.66 -16.22
C ARG A 30 6.21 -0.70 -16.14
N GLY A 31 5.65 -1.21 -15.05
CA GLY A 31 4.21 -1.26 -14.79
C GLY A 31 3.54 -2.30 -15.67
N THR A 32 2.65 -1.86 -16.54
CA THR A 32 2.02 -2.68 -17.58
C THR A 32 2.88 -2.82 -18.84
N GLY A 33 4.15 -2.38 -18.80
CA GLY A 33 5.11 -2.42 -19.90
C GLY A 33 5.31 -1.08 -20.62
N SER A 34 4.45 -0.09 -20.36
CA SER A 34 4.49 1.23 -21.02
C SER A 34 5.40 2.25 -20.35
N ASN A 35 5.84 2.04 -19.09
CA ASN A 35 6.48 3.05 -18.21
C ASN A 35 5.63 4.28 -17.86
N ILE A 36 4.37 4.35 -18.28
CA ILE A 36 3.58 5.59 -18.12
C ILE A 36 2.72 5.47 -16.86
N SER A 37 2.81 6.47 -15.99
CA SER A 37 1.90 6.67 -14.86
C SER A 37 0.99 7.87 -15.13
N THR A 38 -0.27 7.78 -14.72
CA THR A 38 -1.25 8.87 -14.72
C THR A 38 -1.21 9.69 -13.43
N ALA A 39 -0.28 9.39 -12.51
CA ALA A 39 -0.16 10.10 -11.24
C ALA A 39 0.15 11.59 -11.45
N ALA A 40 -0.61 12.44 -10.75
CA ALA A 40 -0.48 13.89 -10.78
C ALA A 40 -0.12 14.42 -9.40
N ASN A 41 0.29 15.70 -9.33
CA ASN A 41 0.62 16.41 -8.08
C ASN A 41 1.72 15.71 -7.25
N LEU A 42 2.68 15.08 -7.93
CA LEU A 42 3.82 14.45 -7.28
C LEU A 42 4.72 15.51 -6.62
N PRO A 43 5.32 15.22 -5.45
CA PRO A 43 6.23 16.16 -4.83
C PRO A 43 7.44 16.40 -5.75
N LEU A 44 7.79 17.67 -5.93
CA LEU A 44 8.94 18.08 -6.75
C LEU A 44 10.24 18.17 -5.94
N ASN A 45 10.13 18.24 -4.61
CA ASN A 45 11.25 18.32 -3.69
C ASN A 45 11.27 17.11 -2.76
N TRP A 46 12.45 16.49 -2.62
CA TRP A 46 12.63 15.27 -1.86
C TRP A 46 13.81 15.40 -0.91
N SER A 47 13.63 14.93 0.32
CA SER A 47 14.70 14.77 1.30
C SER A 47 14.35 13.61 2.23
N PRO A 48 15.27 13.15 3.10
CA PRO A 48 14.91 12.21 4.15
C PRO A 48 13.76 12.67 5.05
N ALA A 49 13.49 13.98 5.11
CA ALA A 49 12.42 14.59 5.90
C ALA A 49 11.21 15.07 5.07
N GLN A 50 11.28 15.07 3.74
CA GLN A 50 10.25 15.65 2.86
C GLN A 50 9.96 14.73 1.67
N GLY A 51 8.67 14.55 1.36
CA GLY A 51 8.21 13.78 0.20
C GLY A 51 8.17 12.27 0.41
N ILE A 52 8.87 11.74 1.42
CA ILE A 52 8.82 10.32 1.79
C ILE A 52 7.59 10.06 2.68
N ARG A 53 6.67 9.20 2.23
CA ARG A 53 5.52 8.78 3.03
C ARG A 53 5.90 7.78 4.12
N TRP A 54 6.72 6.79 3.75
CA TRP A 54 7.27 5.80 4.67
C TRP A 54 8.55 5.21 4.08
N LYS A 55 9.35 4.56 4.92
CA LYS A 55 10.58 3.84 4.53
C LYS A 55 10.65 2.56 5.34
N GLN A 56 11.12 1.48 4.71
CA GLN A 56 11.37 0.22 5.38
C GLN A 56 12.74 -0.36 5.01
N THR A 57 13.39 -0.96 5.99
CA THR A 57 14.59 -1.79 5.84
C THR A 57 14.19 -3.18 5.40
N VAL A 58 14.85 -3.70 4.38
CA VAL A 58 14.72 -5.10 3.95
C VAL A 58 15.96 -5.89 4.40
N PRO A 59 15.85 -7.20 4.66
CA PRO A 59 17.01 -8.06 4.86
C PRO A 59 17.97 -8.02 3.66
N GLY A 60 19.26 -7.85 3.94
CA GLY A 60 20.30 -7.81 2.91
C GLY A 60 20.12 -6.68 1.89
N TYR A 61 20.15 -7.02 0.60
CA TYR A 61 20.15 -6.06 -0.52
C TYR A 61 18.93 -6.24 -1.41
N GLY A 62 18.27 -5.14 -1.80
CA GLY A 62 17.16 -5.17 -2.75
C GLY A 62 17.61 -5.58 -4.16
N GLN A 63 16.80 -6.38 -4.87
CA GLN A 63 17.14 -6.95 -6.18
C GLN A 63 16.08 -6.75 -7.28
N SER A 64 15.02 -5.99 -7.01
CA SER A 64 13.94 -5.79 -7.98
C SER A 64 13.33 -4.39 -7.94
N SER A 65 12.60 -4.08 -9.01
CA SER A 65 11.59 -3.01 -8.96
C SER A 65 10.38 -3.49 -8.15
N PRO A 66 9.76 -2.61 -7.34
CA PRO A 66 8.56 -2.98 -6.59
C PRO A 66 7.40 -3.29 -7.54
N VAL A 67 6.60 -4.29 -7.14
CA VAL A 67 5.30 -4.57 -7.73
C VAL A 67 4.23 -4.04 -6.79
N VAL A 68 3.28 -3.27 -7.32
CA VAL A 68 2.11 -2.80 -6.56
C VAL A 68 0.89 -3.55 -7.05
N TRP A 69 0.20 -4.23 -6.14
CA TRP A 69 -1.08 -4.88 -6.42
C TRP A 69 -2.09 -4.53 -5.34
N LYS A 70 -3.11 -3.74 -5.72
CA LYS A 70 -4.08 -3.17 -4.78
C LYS A 70 -3.34 -2.44 -3.64
N ASP A 71 -3.59 -2.84 -2.40
CA ASP A 71 -3.04 -2.20 -1.19
C ASP A 71 -1.71 -2.81 -0.73
N SER A 72 -1.07 -3.62 -1.58
CA SER A 72 0.17 -4.32 -1.27
C SER A 72 1.30 -3.94 -2.22
N ILE A 73 2.51 -3.87 -1.68
CA ILE A 73 3.77 -3.77 -2.42
C ILE A 73 4.57 -5.04 -2.20
N PHE A 74 5.10 -5.61 -3.27
CA PHE A 74 5.96 -6.78 -3.26
C PHE A 74 7.35 -6.40 -3.73
N VAL A 75 8.37 -6.84 -3.00
CA VAL A 75 9.78 -6.62 -3.33
C VAL A 75 10.59 -7.88 -3.04
N THR A 76 11.70 -8.03 -3.75
CA THR A 76 12.68 -9.09 -3.46
C THR A 76 13.96 -8.51 -2.87
N SER A 77 14.56 -9.27 -1.97
CA SER A 77 15.90 -8.99 -1.44
C SER A 77 16.73 -10.25 -1.33
N ILE A 78 18.04 -10.09 -1.22
CA ILE A 78 19.00 -11.19 -1.11
C ILE A 78 19.94 -11.00 0.07
N GLU A 79 20.36 -12.08 0.69
CA GLU A 79 21.33 -12.10 1.79
C GLU A 79 22.31 -13.25 1.62
N GLY A 80 23.43 -13.16 2.35
CA GLY A 80 24.45 -14.19 2.45
C GLY A 80 25.73 -13.79 1.69
N PRO A 81 26.86 -14.43 2.00
CA PRO A 81 28.14 -14.13 1.35
C PRO A 81 28.12 -14.36 -0.16
N GLN A 82 27.27 -15.28 -0.63
CA GLN A 82 27.10 -15.63 -2.04
C GLN A 82 25.75 -15.19 -2.59
N GLN A 83 25.00 -14.35 -1.86
CA GLN A 83 23.65 -13.91 -2.23
C GLN A 83 22.67 -15.09 -2.40
N GLU A 84 22.91 -16.17 -1.65
CA GLU A 84 22.25 -17.45 -1.83
C GLU A 84 20.84 -17.51 -1.20
N LYS A 85 20.50 -16.55 -0.35
CA LYS A 85 19.16 -16.45 0.24
C LYS A 85 18.37 -15.38 -0.48
N CYS A 86 17.27 -15.77 -1.11
CA CYS A 86 16.32 -14.85 -1.72
C CYS A 86 15.06 -14.75 -0.85
N PHE A 87 14.62 -13.52 -0.60
CA PHE A 87 13.40 -13.20 0.12
C PHE A 87 12.40 -12.53 -0.80
N ILE A 88 11.13 -12.79 -0.55
CA ILE A 88 10.00 -12.04 -1.10
C ILE A 88 9.26 -11.45 0.08
N HIS A 89 9.07 -10.14 0.07
CA HIS A 89 8.37 -9.41 1.13
C HIS A 89 7.12 -8.76 0.58
N ALA A 90 6.05 -8.76 1.37
CA ALA A 90 4.86 -7.98 1.13
C ALA A 90 4.72 -6.88 2.18
N TYR A 91 4.47 -5.65 1.72
CA TYR A 91 4.24 -4.49 2.58
C TYR A 91 2.90 -3.83 2.27
N GLY A 92 2.28 -3.18 3.25
CA GLY A 92 1.13 -2.31 3.02
C GLY A 92 1.54 -1.08 2.20
N LEU A 93 0.84 -0.80 1.10
CA LEU A 93 1.10 0.37 0.23
C LEU A 93 0.92 1.69 0.99
N ALA A 94 -0.07 1.75 1.88
CA ALA A 94 -0.42 2.98 2.59
C ALA A 94 0.61 3.37 3.66
N ASP A 95 1.15 2.39 4.39
CA ASP A 95 1.90 2.63 5.63
C ASP A 95 3.25 1.90 5.72
N GLY A 96 3.60 1.07 4.73
CA GLY A 96 4.88 0.36 4.69
C GLY A 96 5.02 -0.75 5.75
N LYS A 97 3.92 -1.14 6.40
CA LYS A 97 3.96 -2.24 7.38
C LYS A 97 4.23 -3.57 6.68
N LEU A 98 5.13 -4.36 7.25
CA LEU A 98 5.38 -5.72 6.80
C LEU A 98 4.11 -6.55 6.99
N LEU A 99 3.67 -7.20 5.93
CA LEU A 99 2.55 -8.15 5.92
C LEU A 99 3.07 -9.57 6.12
N TRP A 100 4.10 -9.94 5.35
CA TRP A 100 4.83 -11.21 5.45
C TRP A 100 6.14 -11.15 4.66
#